data_AF-A0A6L7WGC3-F1
#
_entry.id   AF-A0A6L7WGC3-F1
#
_cell.length_a   1.000
_cell.length_b   1.000
_cell.length_c   1.000
_cell.angle_alpha   90.00
_cell.angle_beta   90.00
_cell.angle_gamma   90.00
#
_symmetry.space_group_name_H-M   'P 1'
#
loop_
_entity.id
_entity.type
_entity.pdbx_description
1 polymer ?
#
loop_
_entity_poly.entity_id
_entity_poly.type
_entity_poly.pdbx_seq_one_letter_code
_entity_poly.pdbx_strand_id
1 'polypeptide(L)'
;MPDATPEAAAGDGDDSFEALFARLEAITAQLEAGDLPLERSVELYAEGMRIAERCQRMLADASQRVERLREAYDEATQSSLL
;
A
#
# COMPACT_ATOMS: atom_id res chain seq x y z
N MET A 1 -10.73 -20.57 11.22
CA MET A 1 -9.36 -20.49 11.75
C MET A 1 -8.63 -19.41 10.97
N PRO A 2 -8.51 -18.17 11.48
CA PRO A 2 -7.55 -17.23 10.93
C PRO A 2 -6.23 -17.44 11.67
N ASP A 3 -5.35 -18.22 11.05
CA ASP A 3 -3.92 -18.21 11.35
C ASP A 3 -3.28 -17.20 10.39
N ALA A 4 -2.96 -16.02 10.89
CA ALA A 4 -2.06 -15.06 10.25
C ALA A 4 -1.73 -13.95 11.23
N THR A 5 -0.64 -14.13 11.98
CA THR A 5 0.21 -12.97 12.27
C THR A 5 1.65 -13.41 12.52
N PRO A 6 2.58 -12.74 11.83
CA PRO A 6 3.65 -12.07 12.53
C PRO A 6 3.51 -10.57 12.31
N GLU A 7 3.25 -9.90 13.42
CA GLU A 7 3.35 -8.48 13.73
C GLU A 7 4.65 -7.87 13.17
N ALA A 8 4.62 -7.24 11.99
CA ALA A 8 5.76 -6.48 11.45
C ALA A 8 5.38 -5.43 10.37
N ALA A 9 4.31 -4.66 10.60
CA ALA A 9 4.14 -3.34 10.00
C ALA A 9 3.16 -2.52 10.85
N ALA A 10 3.56 -2.22 12.09
CA ALA A 10 2.86 -1.22 12.88
C ALA A 10 3.05 0.16 12.22
N GLY A 11 2.16 0.50 11.31
CA GLY A 11 1.86 1.87 10.91
C GLY A 11 0.52 2.26 11.53
N ASP A 12 0.50 2.49 12.85
CA ASP A 12 -0.70 2.98 13.56
C ASP A 12 -0.83 4.51 13.38
N GLY A 13 -0.73 4.97 12.13
CA GLY A 13 -0.76 6.39 11.78
C GLY A 13 -1.39 6.59 10.41
N ASP A 14 -1.93 7.79 10.19
CA ASP A 14 -2.65 8.20 8.98
C ASP A 14 -1.87 7.98 7.66
N ASP A 15 -0.57 7.72 7.77
CA ASP A 15 0.37 7.54 6.68
C ASP A 15 0.68 6.07 6.33
N SER A 16 0.05 5.10 7.00
CA SER A 16 0.20 3.67 6.71
C SER A 16 -0.52 3.26 5.43
N PHE A 17 -0.14 2.10 4.88
CA PHE A 17 -0.75 1.60 3.65
C PHE A 17 -2.25 1.35 3.88
N GLU A 18 -2.58 0.72 5.00
CA GLU A 18 -3.95 0.38 5.39
C GLU A 18 -4.81 1.64 5.56
N ALA A 19 -4.27 2.67 6.23
CA ALA A 19 -4.99 3.93 6.42
C ALA A 19 -5.20 4.68 5.09
N LEU A 20 -4.16 4.78 4.27
CA LEU A 20 -4.21 5.41 2.96
C LEU A 20 -5.16 4.67 2.02
N PHE A 21 -5.12 3.34 2.02
CA PHE A 21 -5.99 2.52 1.19
C PHE A 21 -7.45 2.65 1.61
N ALA A 22 -7.75 2.62 2.92
CA ALA A 22 -9.10 2.87 3.43
C ALA A 22 -9.60 4.28 3.08
N ARG A 23 -8.72 5.30 3.13
CA ARG A 23 -9.06 6.66 2.68
C ARG A 23 -9.36 6.71 1.19
N LEU A 24 -8.58 6.00 0.37
CA LEU A 24 -8.82 5.90 -1.08
C LEU A 24 -10.19 5.29 -1.36
N GLU A 25 -10.54 4.18 -0.70
CA GLU A 25 -11.85 3.53 -0.83
C GLU A 25 -13.00 4.47 -0.46
N ALA A 26 -12.84 5.25 0.62
CA ALA A 26 -13.83 6.25 1.02
C ALA A 26 -13.99 7.38 0.00
N ILE A 27 -12.91 7.76 -0.69
CA ILE A 27 -12.94 8.76 -1.78
C ILE A 27 -13.69 8.19 -2.98
N THR A 28 -13.38 6.97 -3.42
CA THR A 28 -14.09 6.33 -4.55
C THR A 28 -15.58 6.21 -4.26
N ALA A 29 -15.96 5.75 -3.07
CA ALA A 29 -17.36 5.64 -2.68
C ALA A 29 -18.10 7.00 -2.73
N GLN A 30 -17.47 8.08 -2.30
CA GLN A 30 -18.03 9.44 -2.38
C GLN A 30 -18.18 9.92 -3.83
N LEU A 31 -17.19 9.66 -4.69
CA LEU A 31 -17.25 10.03 -6.11
C LEU A 31 -18.33 9.25 -6.86
N GLU A 32 -18.51 7.96 -6.53
CA GLU A 32 -19.51 7.08 -7.13
C GLU A 32 -20.94 7.41 -6.69
N ALA A 33 -21.13 7.96 -5.48
CA ALA A 33 -22.44 8.41 -5.01
C ALA A 33 -23.04 9.53 -5.90
N GLY A 34 -22.19 10.36 -6.51
CA GLY A 34 -22.58 11.33 -7.53
C GLY A 34 -23.40 12.52 -7.03
N ASP A 35 -23.50 12.73 -5.72
CA ASP A 35 -24.26 13.81 -5.07
C ASP A 35 -23.40 15.03 -4.71
N LEU A 36 -22.17 15.09 -5.23
CA LEU A 36 -21.18 16.11 -4.93
C LEU A 36 -21.17 17.26 -5.95
N PRO A 37 -20.99 18.52 -5.50
CA PRO A 37 -20.65 19.63 -6.37
C PRO A 37 -19.37 19.38 -7.18
N LEU A 38 -19.27 19.94 -8.38
CA LEU A 38 -18.14 19.74 -9.29
C LEU A 38 -16.79 20.06 -8.63
N GLU A 39 -16.68 21.20 -7.95
CA GLU A 39 -15.47 21.61 -7.25
C GLU A 39 -15.03 20.56 -6.23
N ARG A 40 -15.99 20.00 -5.49
CA ARG A 40 -15.72 18.98 -4.48
C ARG A 40 -15.28 17.66 -5.11
N SER A 41 -15.88 17.26 -6.22
CA SER A 41 -15.47 16.08 -6.98
C SER A 41 -14.05 16.20 -7.52
N VAL A 42 -13.66 17.39 -7.99
CA VAL A 42 -12.28 17.66 -8.45
C VAL A 42 -11.28 17.59 -7.29
N GLU A 43 -11.60 18.15 -6.12
CA GLU A 43 -10.75 18.06 -4.94
C GLU A 43 -10.52 16.61 -4.49
N LEU A 44 -11.61 15.83 -4.40
CA LEU A 44 -11.56 14.41 -4.00
C LEU A 44 -10.78 13.58 -5.01
N TYR A 45 -10.95 13.83 -6.30
CA TYR A 45 -10.17 13.17 -7.34
C TYR A 45 -8.67 13.45 -7.19
N ALA A 46 -8.28 14.72 -6.99
CA ALA A 46 -6.89 15.10 -6.79
C ALA A 46 -6.29 14.51 -5.50
N GLU A 47 -7.09 14.37 -4.45
CA GLU A 47 -6.68 13.65 -3.23
C GLU A 47 -6.49 12.16 -3.50
N GLY A 48 -7.46 11.50 -4.14
CA GLY A 48 -7.39 10.09 -4.48
C GLY A 48 -6.16 9.74 -5.33
N MET A 49 -5.83 10.59 -6.32
CA MET A 49 -4.63 10.41 -7.13
C MET A 49 -3.33 10.44 -6.31
N ARG A 50 -3.20 11.40 -5.38
CA ARG A 50 -2.02 11.49 -4.50
C ARG A 50 -1.89 10.27 -3.59
N ILE A 51 -3.01 9.77 -3.06
CA ILE A 51 -3.05 8.59 -2.21
C ILE A 51 -2.68 7.34 -3.02
N ALA A 52 -3.28 7.16 -4.20
CA ALA A 52 -3.00 6.03 -5.08
C ALA A 52 -1.51 5.93 -5.44
N GLU A 53 -0.89 7.07 -5.81
CA GLU A 53 0.55 7.11 -6.05
C GLU A 53 1.38 6.72 -4.81
N ARG A 54 0.95 7.14 -3.61
CA ARG A 54 1.64 6.79 -2.37
C ARG A 54 1.56 5.29 -2.10
N CYS A 55 0.37 4.70 -2.24
CA CYS A 55 0.18 3.26 -2.10
C CYS A 55 1.05 2.48 -3.11
N GLN A 56 1.11 2.93 -4.36
CA GLN A 56 1.96 2.30 -5.38
C GLN A 56 3.44 2.32 -5.01
N ARG A 57 3.95 3.45 -4.49
CA ARG A 57 5.36 3.54 -4.02
C ARG A 57 5.63 2.57 -2.86
N MET A 58 4.73 2.51 -1.88
CA MET A 58 4.88 1.60 -0.74
C MET A 58 4.92 0.13 -1.18
N LEU A 59 4.07 -0.25 -2.13
CA LEU A 59 4.07 -1.60 -2.71
C LEU A 59 5.37 -1.88 -3.48
N ALA A 60 5.85 -0.93 -4.28
CA ALA A 60 7.10 -1.08 -5.02
C ALA A 60 8.30 -1.29 -4.08
N ASP A 61 8.38 -0.50 -3.00
CA ASP A 61 9.43 -0.63 -1.99
C ASP A 61 9.36 -1.98 -1.27
N ALA A 62 8.15 -2.44 -0.92
CA ALA A 62 7.94 -3.75 -0.31
C ALA A 62 8.37 -4.87 -1.26
N SER A 63 7.99 -4.82 -2.54
CA SER A 63 8.40 -5.80 -3.55
C SER A 63 9.92 -5.83 -3.72
N GLN A 64 10.59 -4.66 -3.78
CA GLN A 64 12.05 -4.61 -3.88
C GLN A 64 12.74 -5.21 -2.65
N ARG A 65 12.18 -5.01 -1.46
CA ARG A 65 12.70 -5.61 -0.23
C ARG A 65 12.58 -7.13 -0.27
N VAL A 66 11.44 -7.67 -0.74
CA VAL A 66 11.24 -9.11 -0.91
C VAL A 66 12.24 -9.69 -1.89
N GLU A 67 12.45 -9.04 -3.05
CA GLU A 67 13.40 -9.52 -4.06
C GLU A 67 14.83 -9.61 -3.50
N ARG A 68 15.29 -8.56 -2.82
CA ARG A 68 16.63 -8.56 -2.18
C ARG A 68 16.78 -9.65 -1.12
N LEU A 69 15.73 -9.93 -0.35
CA LEU A 69 15.76 -11.01 0.64
C LEU A 69 15.83 -12.39 -0.05
N ARG A 70 15.15 -12.56 -1.19
CA ARG A 70 15.23 -13.78 -1.99
C ARG A 70 16.62 -14.00 -2.56
N GLU A 71 17.20 -12.97 -3.19
CA GLU A 71 18.57 -13.01 -3.72
C GLU A 71 19.59 -13.37 -2.64
N ALA A 72 19.52 -12.73 -1.48
CA ALA A 72 20.41 -13.02 -0.35
C ALA A 72 20.27 -14.46 0.18
N TYR A 73 19.05 -14.99 0.21
CA TYR A 73 18.79 -16.38 0.58
C TYR A 73 19.39 -17.35 -0.45
N ASP A 74 19.18 -17.10 -1.74
CA ASP A 74 19.70 -17.94 -2.82
C ASP A 74 21.24 -17.98 -2.79
N GLU A 75 21.90 -16.83 -2.61
CA GLU A 75 23.36 -16.73 -2.46
C GLU A 75 23.87 -17.53 -1.23
N ALA A 76 23.22 -17.37 -0.08
CA ALA A 76 23.59 -18.10 1.14
C ALA A 76 23.44 -19.63 0.97
N THR A 77 22.41 -20.06 0.25
CA THR A 77 22.15 -21.49 0.01
C THR A 77 23.14 -22.08 -0.99
N GLN A 78 23.49 -21.34 -2.05
CA GLN A 78 24.50 -21.76 -3.03
C GLN A 78 25.91 -21.84 -2.44
N SER A 79 26.28 -20.90 -1.56
CA SER A 79 27.60 -20.91 -0.90
C SER A 79 27.77 -22.05 0.10
N SER A 80 26.68 -22.66 0.58
CA SER A 80 26.72 -23.82 1.48
C SER A 80 26.75 -25.17 0.75
N LEU A 81 26.56 -25.17 -0.58
CA LEU A 81 26.54 -26.37 -1.43
C LEU A 81 27.85 -26.57 -2.23
N LEU A 82 28.84 -25.70 -2.04
CA LEU A 82 30.22 -25.80 -2.56
C LEU A 82 31.20 -25.98 -1.40
#